data_AF-B7PC32-F1
#
_entry.id   AF-B7PC32-F1
#
_cell.length_a   1.000
_cell.length_b   1.000
_cell.length_c   1.000
_cell.angle_alpha   90.00
_cell.angle_beta   90.00
_cell.angle_gamma   90.00
#
_symmetry.space_group_name_H-M   'P 1'
#
loop_
_entity.id
_entity.type
_entity.pdbx_description
1 polymer ?
#
loop_
_entity_poly.entity_id
_entity_poly.type
_entity_poly.pdbx_seq_one_letter_code
_entity_poly.pdbx_strand_id
1 'polypeptide(L)' 'MCQFRSTVYDTRASLEDLIQDLMVTNPIRVFLTKEEEQLLLQDATEEAKRLWAGKEADASLMAITTFVVRASKPEL' A
#
# COMPACT_ATOMS: atom_id res chain seq x y z
N MET A 1 -4.28 8.77 -28.83
CA MET A 1 -5.54 8.56 -28.09
C MET A 1 -5.19 8.05 -26.69
N CYS A 2 -5.43 8.81 -25.62
CA CYS A 2 -5.16 8.37 -24.25
C CYS A 2 -6.39 7.64 -23.70
N GLN A 3 -6.19 6.43 -23.15
CA GLN A 3 -7.23 5.65 -22.48
C GLN A 3 -6.95 5.60 -20.98
N PHE A 4 -7.98 5.81 -20.17
CA PHE A 4 -7.95 5.77 -18.71
C PHE A 4 -8.79 4.59 -18.20
N ARG A 5 -8.25 3.82 -17.27
CA ARG A 5 -8.96 2.77 -16.54
C ARG A 5 -8.63 2.87 -15.05
N SER A 6 -9.66 2.79 -14.22
CA SER A 6 -9.54 2.68 -12.76
C SER A 6 -10.11 1.33 -12.31
N THR A 7 -9.44 0.68 -11.38
CA THR A 7 -9.95 -0.55 -10.75
C THR A 7 -9.62 -0.49 -9.26
N VAL A 8 -10.59 -0.91 -8.44
CA VAL A 8 -10.45 -1.06 -7.00
C VAL A 8 -10.32 -2.54 -6.70
N TYR A 9 -9.29 -2.92 -5.95
CA TYR A 9 -9.07 -4.30 -5.54
C TYR A 9 -8.37 -4.35 -4.19
N ASP A 10 -8.64 -5.40 -3.43
CA ASP A 10 -7.96 -5.71 -2.18
C ASP A 10 -6.80 -6.67 -2.49
N THR A 11 -5.57 -6.22 -2.28
CA THR A 11 -4.36 -7.00 -2.59
C THR A 11 -3.83 -7.78 -1.40
N ARG A 12 -4.34 -7.56 -0.18
CA ARG A 12 -3.67 -8.04 1.04
C ARG A 12 -4.38 -9.28 1.58
N ALA A 13 -3.71 -10.43 1.45
CA ALA A 13 -4.25 -11.73 1.83
C ALA A 13 -4.19 -12.00 3.34
N SER A 14 -3.25 -11.36 4.05
CA SER A 14 -3.03 -11.52 5.50
C SER A 14 -2.62 -10.22 6.20
N LEU A 15 -2.67 -10.23 7.54
CA LEU A 15 -2.18 -9.13 8.38
C LEU A 15 -0.66 -8.97 8.21
N GLU A 16 0.08 -10.06 8.07
CA GLU A 16 1.52 -10.08 7.83
C GLU A 16 1.87 -9.39 6.50
N ASP A 17 1.09 -9.64 5.44
CA ASP A 17 1.27 -8.95 4.15
C ASP A 17 1.08 -7.43 4.30
N LEU A 18 0.14 -7.00 5.15
CA LEU A 18 -0.11 -5.60 5.43
C LEU A 18 1.05 -4.96 6.22
N ILE A 19 1.57 -5.64 7.24
CA ILE A 19 2.74 -5.16 7.98
C ILE A 19 3.93 -5.00 7.04
N GLN A 20 4.18 -6.00 6.20
CA GLN A 20 5.28 -5.96 5.24
C GLN A 20 5.11 -4.84 4.21
N ASP A 21 3.90 -4.64 3.71
CA ASP A 21 3.59 -3.57 2.75
C ASP A 21 3.79 -2.18 3.39
N LEU A 22 3.32 -1.96 4.62
CA LEU A 22 3.55 -0.73 5.37
C LEU A 22 5.05 -0.49 5.59
N MET A 23 5.82 -1.54 5.91
CA MET A 23 7.27 -1.43 6.06
C MET A 23 7.98 -1.06 4.76
N VAL A 24 7.60 -1.69 3.65
CA VAL A 24 8.26 -1.51 2.34
C VAL A 24 7.90 -0.17 1.70
N THR A 25 6.65 0.27 1.84
CA THR A 25 6.15 1.50 1.22
C THR A 25 6.42 2.75 2.05
N ASN A 26 6.84 2.62 3.32
CA ASN A 26 7.14 3.78 4.16
C ASN A 26 8.41 4.51 3.66
N PRO A 27 8.30 5.77 3.22
CA PRO A 27 9.43 6.52 2.65
C PRO A 27 10.49 6.87 3.70
N ILE A 28 10.16 6.85 5.00
CA ILE A 28 11.11 7.18 6.07
C ILE A 28 12.17 6.09 6.20
N ARG A 29 11.86 4.85 5.82
CA ARG A 29 12.75 3.68 5.95
C ARG A 29 14.15 3.91 5.39
N VAL A 30 14.30 4.69 4.32
CA VAL A 30 15.61 4.97 3.69
C VAL A 30 16.53 5.83 4.57
N PHE A 31 15.99 6.48 5.60
CA PHE A 31 16.72 7.34 6.52
C PHE A 31 16.98 6.69 7.89
N LEU A 32 16.47 5.48 8.11
CA LEU A 32 16.53 4.84 9.41
C LEU A 32 17.83 4.05 9.62
N THR A 33 18.33 4.09 10.83
CA THR A 33 19.29 3.12 11.37
C THR A 33 18.60 1.77 11.60
N LYS A 34 19.39 0.72 11.88
CA LYS A 34 18.85 -0.62 12.15
C LYS A 34 17.99 -0.66 13.41
N GLU A 35 18.36 0.12 14.40
CA GLU A 35 17.64 0.27 15.67
C GLU A 35 16.29 0.98 15.44
N GLU A 36 16.29 2.03 14.61
CA GLU A 36 15.05 2.75 14.25
C GLU A 36 14.14 1.93 13.33
N GLU A 37 14.69 1.02 12.51
CA GLU A 37 13.89 0.11 11.69
C GLU A 37 13.02 -0.82 12.57
N GLN A 38 13.46 -1.15 13.80
CA GLN A 38 12.64 -1.89 14.75
C GLN A 38 11.49 -1.06 15.32
N LEU A 39 11.70 0.24 15.55
CA LEU A 39 10.63 1.16 15.97
C LEU A 39 9.59 1.31 14.85
N LEU A 40 10.04 1.44 13.61
CA LEU A 40 9.16 1.47 12.45
C LEU A 40 8.34 0.18 12.34
N LEU A 41 8.93 -0.99 12.61
CA LEU A 41 8.21 -2.26 12.61
C LEU A 41 7.11 -2.32 13.67
N GLN A 42 7.36 -1.76 14.86
CA GLN A 42 6.34 -1.67 15.91
C GLN A 42 5.17 -0.77 15.46
N ASP A 43 5.48 0.42 14.95
CA ASP A 43 4.47 1.36 14.45
C ASP A 43 3.65 0.76 13.30
N ALA A 44 4.32 0.12 12.33
CA ALA A 44 3.67 -0.57 11.22
C ALA A 44 2.78 -1.72 11.70
N THR A 45 3.17 -2.44 12.75
CA THR A 45 2.39 -3.53 13.32
C THR A 45 1.11 -3.04 13.97
N GLU A 46 1.17 -1.98 14.78
CA GLU A 46 -0.01 -1.41 15.42
C GLU A 46 -0.96 -0.78 14.41
N GLU A 47 -0.41 -0.09 13.42
CA GLU A 47 -1.22 0.47 12.34
C GLU A 47 -1.86 -0.62 11.47
N ALA A 48 -1.13 -1.70 11.17
CA ALA A 48 -1.69 -2.84 10.45
C ALA A 48 -2.86 -3.47 11.20
N LYS A 49 -2.74 -3.69 12.52
CA LYS A 49 -3.85 -4.20 13.34
C LYS A 49 -5.06 -3.29 13.31
N ARG A 50 -4.85 -1.97 13.42
CA ARG A 50 -5.92 -0.96 13.36
C ARG A 50 -6.65 -1.01 12.02
N LEU A 51 -5.91 -1.03 10.92
CA LEU A 51 -6.45 -1.10 9.56
C LEU A 51 -7.16 -2.44 9.30
N TRP A 52 -6.60 -3.54 9.80
CA TRP A 52 -7.18 -4.88 9.65
C TRP A 52 -8.49 -5.03 10.44
N ALA A 53 -8.54 -4.54 11.67
CA ALA A 53 -9.80 -4.46 12.42
C ALA A 53 -10.82 -3.57 11.71
N GLY A 54 -10.35 -2.49 11.08
CA GLY A 54 -11.16 -1.63 10.21
C GLY A 54 -11.71 -2.37 8.99
N LYS A 55 -10.92 -3.19 8.31
CA LYS A 55 -11.32 -3.98 7.13
C LYS A 55 -12.50 -4.92 7.43
N GLU A 56 -12.49 -5.56 8.60
CA GLU A 56 -13.59 -6.43 9.04
C GLU A 56 -14.90 -5.65 9.24
N ALA A 57 -14.83 -4.35 9.52
CA ALA A 57 -15.99 -3.47 9.71
C ALA A 57 -16.39 -2.70 8.42
N ASP A 58 -15.41 -2.25 7.64
CA ASP A 58 -15.53 -1.57 6.36
C ASP A 58 -14.33 -1.93 5.46
N ALA A 59 -14.60 -2.77 4.46
CA ALA A 59 -13.62 -3.23 3.49
C ALA A 59 -12.98 -2.09 2.65
N SER A 60 -13.55 -0.88 2.66
CA SER A 60 -13.03 0.27 1.91
C SER A 60 -11.70 0.81 2.45
N LEU A 61 -11.38 0.57 3.73
CA LEU A 61 -10.18 1.11 4.38
C LEU A 61 -8.86 0.56 3.81
N MET A 62 -8.91 -0.57 3.11
CA MET A 62 -7.75 -1.18 2.45
C MET A 62 -7.86 -1.14 0.92
N ALA A 63 -8.85 -0.41 0.39
CA ALA A 63 -9.03 -0.26 -1.05
C ALA A 63 -7.87 0.54 -1.68
N ILE A 64 -7.17 -0.08 -2.62
CA ILE A 64 -6.17 0.61 -3.44
C ILE A 64 -6.83 1.02 -4.75
N THR A 65 -6.62 2.29 -5.15
CA THR A 65 -7.03 2.79 -6.46
C THR A 65 -5.85 2.78 -7.40
N THR A 66 -5.92 1.99 -8.46
CA THR A 66 -4.88 1.94 -9.49
C THR A 66 -5.34 2.62 -10.77
N PHE A 67 -4.48 3.47 -11.32
CA PHE A 67 -4.71 4.22 -12.55
C PHE A 67 -3.77 3.73 -13.64
N VAL A 68 -4.34 3.26 -14.77
CA VAL A 68 -3.55 2.84 -15.93
C VAL A 68 -3.70 3.87 -17.04
N VAL A 69 -2.57 4.45 -17.47
CA VAL A 69 -2.51 5.41 -18.56
C VAL A 69 -1.82 4.76 -19.75
N ARG A 70 -2.56 4.57 -20.85
CA ARG A 70 -2.00 4.12 -22.13
C ARG A 70 -1.76 5.33 -23.03
N ALA A 71 -0.51 5.58 -23.37
CA ALA A 71 -0.10 6.55 -24.39
C ALA A 71 0.53 5.84 -25.58
N SER A 72 0.31 6.35 -26.79
CA SER A 72 0.94 5.87 -28.01
C SER A 72 1.54 7.04 -28.75
N LYS A 73 2.81 6.90 -29.16
CA LYS A 73 3.48 7.88 -30.01
C LYS A 73 2.81 7.88 -31.39
N PRO A 74 2.52 9.03 -32.00
CA PRO A 74 2.09 9.08 -33.40
C PRO A 74 3.19 8.51 -34.29
N GLU A 75 2.82 7.74 -35.32
CA GLU A 75 3.74 7.37 -36.38
C GLU A 75 4.30 8.65 -37.03
N LEU A 76 5.62 8.70 -37.24
CA LEU A 76 6.30 9.82 -37.92
C LEU A 76 5.99 9.81 -39.41
#